data_AF-A0A1R4ACA7-F1
#
_entry.id   AF-A0A1R4ACA7-F1
#
_cell.length_a   1.000
_cell.length_b   1.000
_cell.length_c   1.000
_cell.angle_alpha   90.00
_cell.angle_beta   90.00
_cell.angle_gamma   90.00
#
_symmetry.space_group_name_H-M   'P 1'
#
loop_
_entity.id
_entity.type
_entity.pdbx_description
1 polymer ?
#
loop_
_entity_poly.entity_id
_entity_poly.type
_entity_poly.pdbx_seq_one_letter_code
_entity_poly.pdbx_strand_id
1 'polypeptide(L)'
;MTKDELHQSSSDDEFGPVPAPERKKTKINYTNDQIFLNNLPNADFYEQSFMHGDTISHIAISNQTQYIATASVDGHLRFWYYNQDGVEFVKHIKAHTSSIIAMHESVDGIHLGTISADNTYKHFDFTTFDMISIIKLTIEPIDFAFITCENDLHHKIAICYKDFDEIHVFSPNEGTNIVSKYKINVRNIQFLIYNIILDICVSIDSNGGIDLWDRTFKFPSSDVFKFKLKSETDLYDLKKNNTIANAVAISPNGAFMAISTTDGLIRLYSTSTMKLRKIYDETVQMYIGAQNDPNHKVIQIDSLEFGRKLDIEKEIGKARLNTRVFTNILFDESSSFLIFPSIIGIKIINIHTNQLARIVGKAEKGLRFLYISCFQKKNFKNFGVKNVGGDVSIRNKDFLLPLFACTSFNKNRFYIFSRRNPKESDMEIRDVVNLKPTRDDISATIQSVKSGHELAKTATIHTSMGDIYIKLFYDECPKTVENFTVHSINGYYNNCIFHRVINNFMIQTGDPGGDGTGGESIWGGEFEDEIVQSLKHDRPFTVSMANAGENTNGSQFFITTVPCPWLDGKHTVFGRVTKGMDVVQKIEKTPTNHEDRPLSDIRIMSIKVQL
;
A
#
# COMPACT_ATOMS: atom_id res chain seq x y z
N MET A 1 34.64 -81.60 -16.04
CA MET A 1 34.11 -82.68 -15.19
C MET A 1 32.80 -82.18 -14.61
N THR A 2 31.69 -82.40 -15.33
CA THR A 2 30.72 -83.53 -15.21
C THR A 2 29.69 -83.25 -14.10
N LYS A 3 28.44 -82.93 -14.47
CA LYS A 3 27.27 -83.86 -14.63
C LYS A 3 26.59 -84.11 -13.28
N ASP A 4 25.28 -84.21 -13.05
CA ASP A 4 24.02 -84.29 -13.82
C ASP A 4 22.92 -83.83 -12.82
N GLU A 5 21.96 -82.97 -13.17
CA GLU A 5 20.58 -83.28 -13.60
C GLU A 5 19.82 -84.38 -12.83
N LEU A 6 18.66 -84.00 -12.27
CA LEU A 6 17.46 -84.85 -12.16
C LEU A 6 16.17 -84.01 -12.17
N HIS A 7 15.43 -84.17 -13.27
CA HIS A 7 14.02 -83.88 -13.64
C HIS A 7 12.95 -84.13 -12.56
N GLN A 8 11.66 -83.73 -12.60
CA GLN A 8 10.73 -82.94 -13.43
C GLN A 8 9.38 -82.90 -12.68
N SER A 9 8.52 -81.91 -12.95
CA SER A 9 7.02 -81.92 -13.02
C SER A 9 6.46 -80.58 -12.47
N SER A 10 6.05 -79.65 -13.33
CA SER A 10 4.77 -79.51 -14.05
C SER A 10 3.78 -78.59 -13.32
N SER A 11 3.40 -77.53 -14.03
CA SER A 11 2.09 -76.89 -14.16
C SER A 11 2.07 -75.42 -13.78
N ASP A 12 1.62 -74.65 -14.76
CA ASP A 12 1.44 -73.21 -14.79
C ASP A 12 0.69 -72.68 -13.57
N ASP A 13 1.20 -71.58 -13.00
CA ASP A 13 0.34 -70.53 -12.46
C ASP A 13 0.97 -69.15 -12.68
N GLU A 14 0.19 -68.38 -13.41
CA GLU A 14 0.30 -67.01 -13.86
C GLU A 14 0.47 -66.02 -12.68
N PHE A 15 1.65 -65.41 -12.55
CA PHE A 15 1.82 -64.19 -11.74
C PHE A 15 2.60 -63.14 -12.54
N GLY A 16 1.89 -62.08 -12.94
CA GLY A 16 2.44 -60.89 -13.59
C GLY A 16 3.42 -60.10 -12.70
N PRO A 17 4.06 -59.05 -13.24
CA PRO A 17 5.10 -58.31 -12.52
C PRO A 17 4.54 -57.69 -11.24
N VAL A 18 5.20 -58.02 -10.12
CA VAL A 18 4.88 -57.51 -8.78
C VAL A 18 4.87 -55.98 -8.81
N PRO A 19 3.87 -55.29 -8.20
CA PRO A 19 3.86 -53.83 -8.17
C PRO A 19 5.12 -53.32 -7.48
N ALA A 20 5.80 -52.36 -8.08
CA ALA A 20 6.91 -51.67 -7.44
C ALA A 20 6.46 -51.16 -6.06
N PRO A 21 7.30 -51.26 -5.01
CA PRO A 21 6.92 -50.85 -3.67
C PRO A 21 6.49 -49.38 -3.73
N GLU A 22 5.25 -49.11 -3.32
CA GLU A 22 4.74 -47.75 -3.23
C GLU A 22 5.73 -46.94 -2.40
N ARG A 23 6.36 -45.94 -3.04
CA ARG A 23 7.17 -44.95 -2.33
C ARG A 23 6.26 -44.37 -1.26
N LYS A 24 6.51 -44.70 0.02
CA LYS A 24 5.88 -44.04 1.15
C LYS A 24 6.03 -42.55 0.91
N LYS A 25 4.92 -41.89 0.57
CA LYS A 25 4.85 -40.43 0.53
C LYS A 25 5.28 -40.00 1.92
N THR A 26 6.47 -39.43 2.04
CA THR A 26 6.91 -38.80 3.27
C THR A 26 5.81 -37.81 3.63
N LYS A 27 5.07 -38.09 4.71
CA LYS A 27 4.13 -37.12 5.27
C LYS A 27 4.99 -35.95 5.72
N ILE A 28 5.09 -34.92 4.87
CA ILE A 28 5.70 -33.66 5.23
C ILE A 28 4.85 -33.13 6.38
N ASN A 29 5.46 -32.84 7.52
CA ASN A 29 4.74 -32.34 8.70
C ASN A 29 4.14 -30.96 8.36
N TYR A 30 2.83 -30.93 8.10
CA TYR A 30 2.03 -29.74 7.79
C TYR A 30 1.80 -28.78 8.98
N THR A 31 2.60 -28.91 10.05
CA THR A 31 2.41 -28.15 11.30
C THR A 31 2.83 -26.68 11.22
N ASN A 32 3.40 -26.21 10.10
CA ASN A 32 3.90 -24.83 9.96
C ASN A 32 3.05 -23.92 9.04
N ASP A 33 2.16 -24.46 8.20
CA ASP A 33 1.41 -23.65 7.22
C ASP A 33 0.54 -22.58 7.90
N GLN A 34 -0.05 -22.92 9.04
CA GLN A 34 -0.90 -22.00 9.80
C GLN A 34 -0.08 -20.86 10.43
N ILE A 35 1.18 -21.11 10.80
CA ILE A 35 2.09 -20.08 11.32
C ILE A 35 2.42 -19.08 10.22
N PHE A 36 2.75 -19.55 9.02
CA PHE A 36 3.04 -18.68 7.88
C PHE A 36 1.81 -17.92 7.39
N LEU A 37 0.63 -18.57 7.38
CA LEU A 37 -0.63 -17.91 7.07
C LEU A 37 -1.04 -16.85 8.11
N ASN A 38 -0.60 -16.98 9.36
CA ASN A 38 -0.83 -15.94 10.37
C ASN A 38 -0.01 -14.67 10.11
N ASN A 39 1.07 -14.79 9.32
CA ASN A 39 1.90 -13.69 8.84
C ASN A 39 1.44 -13.12 7.49
N LEU A 40 0.20 -13.41 7.07
CA LEU A 40 -0.42 -12.85 5.89
C LEU A 40 -1.79 -12.25 6.24
N PRO A 41 -2.21 -11.15 5.57
CA PRO A 41 -3.56 -10.59 5.70
C PRO A 41 -4.66 -11.62 5.41
N ASN A 42 -5.85 -11.36 5.96
CA ASN A 42 -7.03 -12.20 5.75
C ASN A 42 -8.34 -11.40 5.70
N ALA A 43 -8.26 -10.08 5.54
CA ALA A 43 -9.43 -9.21 5.49
C ALA A 43 -10.17 -9.33 4.14
N ASP A 44 -11.49 -9.27 4.19
CA ASP A 44 -12.37 -9.27 3.02
C ASP A 44 -12.51 -7.86 2.42
N PHE A 45 -12.36 -6.83 3.27
CA PHE A 45 -12.40 -5.42 2.93
C PHE A 45 -11.08 -4.74 3.30
N TYR A 46 -10.72 -3.66 2.62
CA TYR A 46 -9.57 -2.86 3.01
C TYR A 46 -9.87 -2.06 4.28
N GLU A 47 -8.85 -1.89 5.12
CA GLU A 47 -8.91 -1.17 6.39
C GLU A 47 -8.90 0.34 6.15
N GLN A 48 -7.97 0.82 5.32
CA GLN A 48 -7.83 2.23 4.95
C GLN A 48 -7.38 2.34 3.49
N SER A 49 -7.74 3.45 2.85
CA SER A 49 -7.20 3.86 1.55
C SER A 49 -6.64 5.27 1.62
N PHE A 50 -5.58 5.52 0.85
CA PHE A 50 -4.93 6.83 0.77
C PHE A 50 -4.75 7.21 -0.70
N MET A 51 -4.71 8.52 -0.98
CA MET A 51 -4.80 9.06 -2.33
C MET A 51 -3.53 9.78 -2.80
N HIS A 52 -3.33 9.73 -4.11
CA HIS A 52 -2.40 10.51 -4.90
C HIS A 52 -3.15 11.51 -5.79
N GLY A 53 -2.42 12.45 -6.39
CA GLY A 53 -2.98 13.40 -7.35
C GLY A 53 -3.39 12.71 -8.66
N ASP A 54 -2.70 11.63 -9.02
CA ASP A 54 -2.96 10.83 -10.21
C ASP A 54 -2.88 9.33 -9.87
N THR A 55 -3.08 8.48 -10.88
CA THR A 55 -3.11 7.01 -10.78
C THR A 55 -1.80 6.47 -10.19
N ILE A 56 -1.92 5.59 -9.21
CA ILE A 56 -0.75 4.98 -8.56
C ILE A 56 -0.29 3.79 -9.39
N SER A 57 0.99 3.79 -9.76
CA SER A 57 1.60 2.77 -10.60
C SER A 57 2.35 1.69 -9.82
N HIS A 58 3.11 2.07 -8.78
CA HIS A 58 3.97 1.15 -8.04
C HIS A 58 3.87 1.36 -6.52
N ILE A 59 4.13 0.29 -5.76
CA ILE A 59 4.22 0.30 -4.30
C ILE A 59 5.39 -0.57 -3.86
N ALA A 60 6.17 -0.09 -2.90
CA ALA A 60 7.21 -0.86 -2.21
C ALA A 60 7.05 -0.73 -0.70
N ILE A 61 7.35 -1.78 0.05
CA ILE A 61 7.26 -1.81 1.51
C ILE A 61 8.51 -2.48 2.08
N SER A 62 9.18 -1.75 2.96
CA SER A 62 10.32 -2.29 3.67
C SER A 62 9.93 -3.08 4.90
N ASN A 63 10.24 -4.38 4.89
CA ASN A 63 10.12 -5.24 6.05
C ASN A 63 11.07 -4.83 7.20
N GLN A 64 12.15 -4.11 6.88
CA GLN A 64 13.15 -3.68 7.85
C GLN A 64 12.76 -2.36 8.52
N THR A 65 12.30 -1.38 7.74
CA THR A 65 12.07 0.00 8.21
C THR A 65 10.60 0.34 8.45
N GLN A 66 9.67 -0.52 7.99
CA GLN A 66 8.21 -0.31 8.02
C GLN A 66 7.73 0.86 7.15
N TYR A 67 8.61 1.45 6.34
CA TYR A 67 8.24 2.49 5.40
C TYR A 67 7.59 1.89 4.16
N ILE A 68 6.63 2.63 3.63
CA ILE A 68 5.91 2.33 2.39
C ILE A 68 6.21 3.47 1.41
N ALA A 69 6.63 3.12 0.21
CA ALA A 69 6.78 4.05 -0.90
C ALA A 69 5.70 3.77 -1.94
N THR A 70 5.07 4.82 -2.42
CA THR A 70 4.03 4.76 -3.47
C THR A 70 4.40 5.74 -4.58
N ALA A 71 4.30 5.28 -5.82
CA ALA A 71 4.63 6.05 -7.01
C ALA A 71 3.39 6.29 -7.86
N SER A 72 3.23 7.52 -8.34
CA SER A 72 2.16 7.93 -9.24
C SER A 72 2.68 8.11 -10.67
N VAL A 73 1.80 7.97 -11.67
CA VAL A 73 2.10 8.09 -13.11
C VAL A 73 2.59 9.50 -13.48
N ASP A 74 2.29 10.51 -12.67
CA ASP A 74 2.77 11.89 -12.82
C ASP A 74 4.20 12.12 -12.29
N GLY A 75 4.90 11.08 -11.85
CA GLY A 75 6.29 11.16 -11.37
C GLY A 75 6.45 11.54 -9.89
N HIS A 76 5.36 11.55 -9.13
CA HIS A 76 5.39 11.83 -7.70
C HIS A 76 5.58 10.56 -6.84
N LEU A 77 6.43 10.67 -5.82
CA LEU A 77 6.59 9.70 -4.74
C LEU A 77 5.95 10.21 -3.46
N ARG A 78 5.25 9.33 -2.76
CA ARG A 78 4.81 9.54 -1.38
C ARG A 78 5.32 8.42 -0.49
N PHE A 79 5.85 8.82 0.65
CA PHE A 79 6.35 7.96 1.70
C PHE A 79 5.37 7.95 2.86
N TRP A 80 5.17 6.75 3.41
CA TRP A 80 4.26 6.49 4.52
C TRP A 80 4.99 5.63 5.54
N TYR A 81 4.56 5.70 6.80
CA TYR A 81 5.08 4.87 7.88
C TYR A 81 3.97 4.01 8.44
N TYR A 82 4.24 2.72 8.62
CA TYR A 82 3.29 1.80 9.23
C TYR A 82 3.62 1.58 10.71
N ASN A 83 2.71 2.01 11.57
CA ASN A 83 2.78 1.86 13.02
C ASN A 83 1.58 1.05 13.55
N GLN A 84 1.40 1.01 14.87
CA GLN A 84 0.31 0.23 15.49
C GLN A 84 -1.08 0.84 15.24
N ASP A 85 -1.13 2.17 15.09
CA ASP A 85 -2.34 2.95 14.92
C ASP A 85 -2.80 2.98 13.45
N GLY A 86 -1.89 2.73 12.51
CA GLY A 86 -2.21 2.60 11.09
C GLY A 86 -1.06 3.03 10.18
N VAL A 87 -1.41 3.48 8.99
CA VAL A 87 -0.45 4.05 8.04
C VAL A 87 -0.55 5.56 8.07
N GLU A 88 0.59 6.22 8.25
CA GLU A 88 0.69 7.68 8.35
C GLU A 88 1.49 8.26 7.20
N PHE A 89 1.10 9.45 6.73
CA PHE A 89 1.84 10.16 5.70
C PHE A 89 3.12 10.77 6.29
N VAL A 90 4.25 10.59 5.59
CA VAL A 90 5.55 11.07 6.05
C VAL A 90 6.08 12.20 5.16
N LYS A 91 6.27 11.91 3.87
CA LYS A 91 6.94 12.85 2.94
C LYS A 91 6.39 12.70 1.53
N HIS A 92 6.34 13.81 0.81
CA HIS A 92 6.00 13.86 -0.61
C HIS A 92 7.18 14.46 -1.38
N ILE A 93 7.53 13.82 -2.50
CA ILE A 93 8.62 14.24 -3.36
C ILE A 93 8.16 14.17 -4.82
N LYS A 94 8.35 15.26 -5.58
CA LYS A 94 8.30 15.18 -7.04
C LYS A 94 9.60 14.55 -7.53
N ALA A 95 9.61 13.23 -7.62
CA ALA A 95 10.83 12.48 -7.93
C ALA A 95 11.20 12.63 -9.40
N HIS A 96 10.25 12.59 -10.32
CA HIS A 96 10.52 12.63 -11.75
C HIS A 96 9.68 13.71 -12.45
N THR A 97 10.11 14.13 -13.64
CA THR A 97 9.32 15.04 -14.49
C THR A 97 8.33 14.29 -15.38
N SER A 98 8.54 12.98 -15.56
CA SER A 98 7.74 12.07 -16.38
C SER A 98 7.35 10.81 -15.61
N SER A 99 6.52 9.95 -16.20
CA SER A 99 6.04 8.73 -15.57
C SER A 99 7.15 7.80 -15.12
N ILE A 100 7.00 7.28 -13.90
CA ILE A 100 7.87 6.24 -13.34
C ILE A 100 7.60 4.93 -14.08
N ILE A 101 8.67 4.29 -14.57
CA ILE A 101 8.63 3.05 -15.36
C ILE A 101 8.83 1.82 -14.47
N ALA A 102 9.71 1.91 -13.47
CA ALA A 102 9.90 0.86 -12.48
C ALA A 102 10.37 1.46 -11.15
N MET A 103 9.99 0.80 -10.07
CA MET A 103 10.38 1.13 -8.70
C MET A 103 10.64 -0.16 -7.95
N HIS A 104 11.86 -0.29 -7.42
CA HIS A 104 12.30 -1.47 -6.69
C HIS A 104 13.01 -1.06 -5.41
N GLU A 105 12.89 -1.91 -4.40
CA GLU A 105 13.58 -1.78 -3.12
C GLU A 105 14.86 -2.63 -3.13
N SER A 106 15.88 -2.20 -2.40
CA SER A 106 17.06 -3.02 -2.14
C SER A 106 16.73 -4.19 -1.21
N VAL A 107 17.56 -5.24 -1.27
CA VAL A 107 17.35 -6.48 -0.49
C VAL A 107 17.40 -6.26 1.03
N ASP A 108 18.20 -5.29 1.50
CA ASP A 108 18.28 -4.89 2.91
C ASP A 108 17.08 -4.05 3.36
N GLY A 109 16.28 -3.56 2.42
CA GLY A 109 15.15 -2.70 2.60
C GLY A 109 15.46 -1.27 3.07
N ILE A 110 16.69 -0.82 2.85
CA ILE A 110 17.17 0.51 3.28
C ILE A 110 17.18 1.50 2.11
N HIS A 111 17.21 1.02 0.87
CA HIS A 111 17.27 1.87 -0.31
C HIS A 111 16.09 1.63 -1.26
N LEU A 112 15.73 2.69 -1.97
CA LEU A 112 14.69 2.66 -3.00
C LEU A 112 15.26 3.23 -4.30
N GLY A 113 15.10 2.50 -5.39
CA GLY A 113 15.45 2.94 -6.73
C GLY A 113 14.20 3.25 -7.55
N THR A 114 14.24 4.30 -8.36
CA THR A 114 13.20 4.60 -9.35
C THR A 114 13.83 4.91 -10.71
N ILE A 115 13.23 4.40 -11.78
CA ILE A 115 13.51 4.82 -13.16
C ILE A 115 12.27 5.47 -13.78
N SER A 116 12.47 6.42 -14.69
CA SER A 116 11.39 7.15 -15.34
C SER A 116 11.64 7.32 -16.83
N ALA A 117 10.56 7.62 -17.56
CA ALA A 117 10.58 8.04 -18.96
C ALA A 117 11.33 9.37 -19.17
N ASP A 118 11.70 10.08 -18.10
CA ASP A 118 12.60 11.25 -18.17
C ASP A 118 14.08 10.86 -18.35
N ASN A 119 14.38 9.58 -18.58
CA ASN A 119 15.72 9.01 -18.75
C ASN A 119 16.62 9.26 -17.53
N THR A 120 16.05 9.20 -16.32
CA THR A 120 16.83 9.23 -15.09
C THR A 120 16.52 8.03 -14.22
N TYR A 121 17.57 7.52 -13.58
CA TYR A 121 17.48 6.70 -12.39
C TYR A 121 17.74 7.58 -11.16
N LYS A 122 16.95 7.41 -10.12
CA LYS A 122 17.12 8.10 -8.84
C LYS A 122 17.21 7.10 -7.71
N HIS A 123 18.22 7.30 -6.87
CA HIS A 123 18.48 6.47 -5.71
C HIS A 123 18.11 7.24 -4.44
N PHE A 124 17.28 6.64 -3.62
CA PHE A 124 16.81 7.21 -2.36
C PHE A 124 17.28 6.35 -1.19
N ASP A 125 17.61 7.01 -0.10
CA ASP A 125 17.62 6.40 1.23
C ASP A 125 16.17 6.26 1.68
N PHE A 126 15.72 5.04 1.92
CA PHE A 126 14.35 4.76 2.31
C PHE A 126 14.10 5.08 3.80
N THR A 127 15.15 5.28 4.60
CA THR A 127 15.04 5.66 6.03
C THR A 127 14.94 7.16 6.24
N THR A 128 15.74 7.94 5.50
CA THR A 128 15.77 9.41 5.59
C THR A 128 14.93 10.08 4.51
N PHE A 129 14.51 9.32 3.49
CA PHE A 129 13.78 9.78 2.30
C PHE A 129 14.54 10.81 1.49
N ASP A 130 15.86 10.83 1.62
CA ASP A 130 16.73 11.73 0.87
C ASP A 130 17.18 11.07 -0.42
N MET A 131 17.20 11.86 -1.48
CA MET A 131 17.71 11.44 -2.77
C MET A 131 19.24 11.48 -2.72
N ILE A 132 19.86 10.30 -2.65
CA ILE A 132 21.31 10.13 -2.55
C ILE A 132 21.97 10.50 -3.88
N SER A 133 21.44 10.00 -4.99
CA SER A 133 22.05 10.24 -6.31
C SER A 133 21.05 10.20 -7.45
N ILE A 134 21.45 10.87 -8.54
CA ILE A 134 20.73 10.88 -9.81
C ILE A 134 21.68 10.39 -10.90
N ILE A 135 21.25 9.40 -11.65
CA ILE A 135 21.97 8.85 -12.79
C ILE A 135 21.18 9.22 -14.04
N LYS A 136 21.74 10.10 -14.87
CA LYS A 136 21.22 10.42 -16.19
C LYS A 136 21.54 9.28 -17.15
N LEU A 137 20.51 8.77 -17.81
CA LEU A 137 20.59 7.68 -18.76
C LEU A 137 20.51 8.26 -20.18
N THR A 138 21.27 7.70 -21.10
CA THR A 138 21.30 8.15 -22.50
C THR A 138 20.20 7.52 -23.34
N ILE A 139 19.63 6.41 -22.88
CA ILE A 139 18.66 5.58 -23.59
C ILE A 139 17.46 5.37 -22.66
N GLU A 140 16.26 5.22 -23.23
CA GLU A 140 15.02 4.94 -22.51
C GLU A 140 15.15 3.63 -21.71
N PRO A 141 15.07 3.68 -20.37
CA PRO A 141 15.17 2.48 -19.53
C PRO A 141 13.84 1.69 -19.54
N ILE A 142 13.92 0.37 -19.39
CA ILE A 142 12.72 -0.49 -19.28
C ILE A 142 12.51 -1.02 -17.87
N ASP A 143 13.59 -1.48 -17.22
CA ASP A 143 13.58 -2.05 -15.88
C ASP A 143 14.98 -1.99 -15.29
N PHE A 144 15.10 -2.23 -13.99
CA PHE A 144 16.40 -2.33 -13.33
C PHE A 144 16.34 -3.32 -12.16
N ALA A 145 17.50 -3.84 -11.76
CA ALA A 145 17.63 -4.69 -10.58
C ALA A 145 18.78 -4.23 -9.69
N PHE A 146 18.58 -4.30 -8.37
CA PHE A 146 19.69 -4.26 -7.42
C PHE A 146 20.44 -5.58 -7.49
N ILE A 147 21.71 -5.55 -7.89
CA ILE A 147 22.58 -6.73 -8.01
C ILE A 147 23.64 -6.78 -6.89
N THR A 148 23.33 -6.15 -5.76
CA THR A 148 24.25 -6.01 -4.62
C THR A 148 24.23 -7.28 -3.76
N CYS A 149 25.40 -7.76 -3.36
CA CYS A 149 25.57 -8.87 -2.43
C CYS A 149 26.13 -8.35 -1.09
N GLU A 150 26.04 -9.14 -0.02
CA GLU A 150 26.54 -8.81 1.33
C GLU A 150 28.03 -8.41 1.35
N ASN A 151 28.82 -8.88 0.38
CA ASN A 151 30.26 -8.58 0.28
C ASN A 151 30.58 -7.29 -0.49
N ASP A 152 29.58 -6.67 -1.14
CA ASP A 152 29.81 -5.45 -1.91
C ASP A 152 29.86 -4.24 -0.95
N LEU A 153 30.90 -3.40 -1.09
CA LEU A 153 31.05 -2.16 -0.29
C LEU A 153 29.99 -1.10 -0.65
N HIS A 154 29.48 -1.13 -1.88
CA HIS A 154 28.53 -0.17 -2.42
C HIS A 154 27.45 -0.89 -3.21
N HIS A 155 26.26 -0.32 -3.22
CA HIS A 155 25.18 -0.83 -4.04
C HIS A 155 25.54 -0.80 -5.53
N LYS A 156 25.13 -1.85 -6.23
CA LYS A 156 25.22 -1.95 -7.68
C LYS A 156 23.84 -2.19 -8.25
N ILE A 157 23.53 -1.47 -9.31
CA ILE A 157 22.28 -1.61 -10.05
C ILE A 157 22.59 -1.98 -11.48
N ALA A 158 21.80 -2.89 -12.05
CA ALA A 158 21.82 -3.22 -13.47
C ALA A 158 20.57 -2.65 -14.12
N ILE A 159 20.74 -1.91 -15.22
CA ILE A 159 19.64 -1.27 -15.96
C ILE A 159 19.56 -1.88 -17.35
N CYS A 160 18.36 -2.25 -17.78
CA CYS A 160 18.05 -2.63 -19.15
C CYS A 160 17.32 -1.50 -19.89
N TYR A 161 17.50 -1.46 -21.21
CA TYR A 161 17.01 -0.37 -22.05
C TYR A 161 16.18 -0.89 -23.22
N LYS A 162 15.39 0.02 -23.78
CA LYS A 162 14.55 -0.23 -24.94
C LYS A 162 15.35 -0.30 -26.22
N ASP A 163 15.05 -1.32 -27.03
CA ASP A 163 15.69 -1.64 -28.30
C ASP A 163 17.23 -1.72 -28.24
N PHE A 164 17.75 -2.06 -27.06
CA PHE A 164 19.19 -2.10 -26.78
C PHE A 164 19.63 -3.50 -26.37
N ASP A 165 20.84 -3.89 -26.79
CA ASP A 165 21.44 -5.21 -26.58
C ASP A 165 22.57 -5.18 -25.53
N GLU A 166 22.58 -4.19 -24.64
CA GLU A 166 23.49 -4.12 -23.51
C GLU A 166 22.76 -3.88 -22.19
N ILE A 167 23.32 -4.45 -21.12
CA ILE A 167 22.99 -4.13 -19.74
C ILE A 167 24.10 -3.27 -19.18
N HIS A 168 23.73 -2.12 -18.59
CA HIS A 168 24.70 -1.23 -17.95
C HIS A 168 24.57 -1.35 -16.44
N VAL A 169 25.72 -1.54 -15.79
CA VAL A 169 25.83 -1.58 -14.33
C VAL A 169 26.36 -0.25 -13.83
N PHE A 170 25.66 0.30 -12.85
CA PHE A 170 26.04 1.54 -12.17
C PHE A 170 26.24 1.29 -10.68
N SER A 171 27.06 2.14 -10.06
CA SER A 171 27.16 2.30 -8.62
C SER A 171 26.53 3.66 -8.28
N PRO A 172 25.44 3.72 -7.48
CA PRO A 172 24.81 5.00 -7.13
C PRO A 172 25.77 6.03 -6.53
N ASN A 173 26.84 5.57 -5.87
CA ASN A 173 27.88 6.41 -5.27
C ASN A 173 28.83 7.03 -6.30
N GLU A 174 28.94 6.45 -7.50
CA GLU A 174 29.82 6.92 -8.58
C GLU A 174 29.09 7.80 -9.62
N GLY A 175 27.81 8.11 -9.36
CA GLY A 175 26.99 8.98 -10.20
C GLY A 175 26.70 8.37 -11.57
N THR A 176 26.90 9.15 -12.65
CA THR A 176 26.55 8.76 -14.02
C THR A 176 27.55 7.83 -14.69
N ASN A 177 28.66 7.50 -14.02
CA ASN A 177 29.69 6.65 -14.59
C ASN A 177 29.22 5.20 -14.66
N ILE A 178 29.36 4.60 -15.83
CA ILE A 178 29.02 3.20 -16.04
C ILE A 178 30.18 2.36 -15.52
N VAL A 179 29.92 1.58 -14.47
CA VAL A 179 30.90 0.70 -13.84
C VAL A 179 31.24 -0.47 -14.77
N SER A 180 30.22 -1.04 -15.42
CA SER A 180 30.41 -2.16 -16.35
C SER A 180 29.33 -2.19 -17.42
N LYS A 181 29.70 -2.65 -18.62
CA LYS A 181 28.79 -2.85 -19.74
C LYS A 181 28.84 -4.30 -20.18
N TYR A 182 27.67 -4.91 -20.34
CA TYR A 182 27.56 -6.30 -20.74
C TYR A 182 26.69 -6.41 -21.98
N LYS A 183 27.31 -6.83 -23.08
CA LYS A 183 26.57 -7.12 -24.31
C LYS A 183 25.83 -8.44 -24.17
N ILE A 184 24.52 -8.39 -24.36
CA ILE A 184 23.62 -9.53 -24.34
C ILE A 184 23.13 -9.78 -25.77
N ASN A 185 23.04 -11.05 -26.19
CA ASN A 185 22.58 -11.38 -27.55
C ASN A 185 21.05 -11.32 -27.69
N VAL A 186 20.39 -10.55 -26.83
CA VAL A 186 18.94 -10.43 -26.71
C VAL A 186 18.60 -8.95 -26.62
N ARG A 187 17.62 -8.53 -27.41
CA ARG A 187 17.09 -7.16 -27.40
C ARG A 187 15.75 -7.14 -26.69
N ASN A 188 15.37 -5.97 -26.17
CA ASN A 188 14.05 -5.75 -25.56
C ASN A 188 13.77 -6.63 -24.32
N ILE A 189 14.70 -6.60 -23.36
CA ILE A 189 14.42 -7.14 -22.03
C ILE A 189 13.29 -6.33 -21.39
N GLN A 190 12.20 -7.01 -21.02
CA GLN A 190 11.04 -6.43 -20.33
C GLN A 190 11.18 -6.47 -18.81
N PHE A 191 11.82 -7.51 -18.30
CA PHE A 191 12.02 -7.72 -16.87
C PHE A 191 13.45 -8.14 -16.58
N LEU A 192 14.02 -7.56 -15.53
CA LEU A 192 15.31 -7.97 -14.98
C LEU A 192 15.16 -8.12 -13.47
N ILE A 193 15.39 -9.33 -12.95
CA ILE A 193 15.31 -9.60 -11.52
C ILE A 193 16.58 -10.28 -11.04
N TYR A 194 16.96 -9.99 -9.79
CA TYR A 194 18.13 -10.59 -9.15
C TYR A 194 17.69 -11.33 -7.88
N ASN A 195 18.24 -12.53 -7.68
CA ASN A 195 18.09 -13.27 -6.43
C ASN A 195 19.46 -13.39 -5.75
N ILE A 196 19.58 -12.77 -4.58
CA ILE A 196 20.82 -12.72 -3.81
C ILE A 196 21.30 -14.10 -3.32
N ILE A 197 20.37 -15.01 -2.99
CA ILE A 197 20.71 -16.31 -2.38
C ILE A 197 21.38 -17.23 -3.40
N LEU A 198 20.89 -17.21 -4.64
CA LEU A 198 21.46 -17.97 -5.74
C LEU A 198 22.54 -17.21 -6.50
N ASP A 199 22.66 -15.90 -6.27
CA ASP A 199 23.50 -14.96 -7.03
C ASP A 199 23.22 -15.03 -8.54
N ILE A 200 21.92 -15.05 -8.91
CA ILE A 200 21.48 -15.12 -10.31
C ILE A 200 20.63 -13.92 -10.68
N CYS A 201 20.84 -13.43 -11.91
CA CYS A 201 19.97 -12.52 -12.62
C CYS A 201 19.12 -13.32 -13.61
N VAL A 202 17.82 -13.06 -13.64
CA VAL A 202 16.90 -13.58 -14.66
C VAL A 202 16.42 -12.42 -15.51
N SER A 203 16.55 -12.55 -16.83
CA SER A 203 15.99 -11.61 -17.78
C SER A 203 14.92 -12.26 -18.63
N ILE A 204 13.83 -11.54 -18.88
CA ILE A 204 12.77 -11.98 -19.79
C ILE A 204 12.62 -10.96 -20.92
N ASP A 205 12.67 -11.42 -22.16
CA ASP A 205 12.51 -10.58 -23.35
C ASP A 205 11.04 -10.41 -23.78
N SER A 206 10.81 -9.47 -24.69
CA SER A 206 9.48 -9.18 -25.24
C SER A 206 8.88 -10.29 -26.11
N ASN A 207 9.64 -11.34 -26.42
CA ASN A 207 9.25 -12.49 -27.23
C ASN A 207 9.08 -13.75 -26.37
N GLY A 208 9.11 -13.64 -25.03
CA GLY A 208 8.98 -14.76 -24.11
C GLY A 208 10.24 -15.62 -23.95
N GLY A 209 11.41 -15.11 -24.34
CA GLY A 209 12.70 -15.72 -24.03
C GLY A 209 13.09 -15.47 -22.58
N ILE A 210 13.44 -16.53 -21.84
CA ILE A 210 13.99 -16.44 -20.49
C ILE A 210 15.48 -16.77 -20.54
N ASP A 211 16.31 -15.86 -20.01
CA ASP A 211 17.74 -16.07 -19.84
C ASP A 211 18.18 -15.93 -18.39
N LEU A 212 19.26 -16.64 -18.07
CA LEU A 212 19.83 -16.74 -16.74
C LEU A 212 21.28 -16.30 -16.80
N TRP A 213 21.64 -15.47 -15.84
CA TRP A 213 22.95 -14.86 -15.76
C TRP A 213 23.43 -14.87 -14.32
N ASP A 214 24.74 -14.82 -14.13
CA ASP A 214 25.32 -14.37 -12.87
C ASP A 214 25.32 -12.83 -12.82
N ARG A 215 25.85 -12.28 -11.72
CA ARG A 215 26.01 -10.83 -11.53
C ARG A 215 26.94 -10.14 -12.54
N THR A 216 27.77 -10.90 -13.25
CA THR A 216 28.64 -10.42 -14.33
C THR A 216 28.03 -10.62 -15.71
N PHE A 217 26.74 -10.96 -15.76
CA PHE A 217 25.98 -11.25 -16.98
C PHE A 217 26.62 -12.33 -17.85
N LYS A 218 27.25 -13.32 -17.22
CA LYS A 218 27.73 -14.56 -17.84
C LYS A 218 26.82 -15.71 -17.42
N PHE A 219 26.87 -16.82 -18.17
CA PHE A 219 26.12 -18.00 -17.77
C PHE A 219 26.63 -18.49 -16.40
N PRO A 220 25.74 -18.72 -15.41
CA PRO A 220 26.13 -19.09 -14.06
C PRO A 220 26.95 -20.39 -14.01
N SER A 221 27.81 -20.53 -13.01
CA SER A 221 28.53 -21.78 -12.76
C SER A 221 27.56 -22.93 -12.42
N SER A 222 27.94 -24.15 -12.82
CA SER A 222 27.09 -25.34 -12.79
C SER A 222 26.61 -25.78 -11.41
N ASP A 223 27.20 -25.26 -10.33
CA ASP A 223 26.94 -25.76 -8.98
C ASP A 223 25.56 -25.34 -8.45
N VAL A 224 24.98 -24.28 -9.02
CA VAL A 224 23.64 -23.77 -8.67
C VAL A 224 22.53 -24.56 -9.37
N PHE A 225 22.80 -25.07 -10.58
CA PHE A 225 21.79 -25.63 -11.46
C PHE A 225 21.96 -27.13 -11.68
N LYS A 226 20.84 -27.86 -11.70
CA LYS A 226 20.79 -29.31 -11.97
C LYS A 226 20.70 -29.64 -13.47
N PHE A 227 20.99 -28.67 -14.33
CA PHE A 227 21.00 -28.83 -15.78
C PHE A 227 22.30 -28.24 -16.34
N LYS A 228 22.76 -28.77 -17.48
CA LYS A 228 23.96 -28.26 -18.17
C LYS A 228 23.63 -27.57 -19.48
N LEU A 229 22.54 -27.99 -20.13
CA LEU A 229 22.11 -27.46 -21.42
C LEU A 229 20.74 -26.81 -21.29
N LYS A 230 20.52 -25.69 -21.98
CA LYS A 230 19.20 -25.03 -22.04
C LYS A 230 18.10 -25.95 -22.59
N SER A 231 18.43 -26.92 -23.43
CA SER A 231 17.49 -27.91 -23.97
C SER A 231 16.89 -28.84 -22.90
N GLU A 232 17.52 -28.97 -21.74
CA GLU A 232 17.03 -29.77 -20.61
C GLU A 232 15.98 -29.03 -19.76
N THR A 233 15.68 -27.78 -20.11
CA THR A 233 14.83 -26.85 -19.36
C THR A 233 13.59 -26.44 -20.13
N ASP A 234 12.63 -25.81 -19.45
CA ASP A 234 11.41 -25.26 -20.05
C ASP A 234 11.49 -23.74 -20.25
N LEU A 235 12.71 -23.19 -20.41
CA LEU A 235 12.94 -21.76 -20.63
C LEU A 235 12.30 -21.22 -21.92
N TYR A 236 11.99 -22.09 -22.88
CA TYR A 236 11.32 -21.74 -24.14
C TYR A 236 9.78 -21.87 -24.08
N ASP A 237 9.20 -22.21 -22.92
CA ASP A 237 7.76 -22.47 -22.81
C ASP A 237 6.89 -21.27 -23.22
N LEU A 238 7.24 -20.05 -22.79
CA LEU A 238 6.49 -18.85 -23.17
C LEU A 238 6.51 -18.62 -24.68
N LYS A 239 7.70 -18.70 -25.28
CA LYS A 239 7.89 -18.56 -26.73
C LYS A 239 7.15 -19.62 -27.53
N LYS A 240 7.15 -20.88 -27.08
CA LYS A 240 6.38 -21.98 -27.71
C LYS A 240 4.88 -21.71 -27.69
N ASN A 241 4.38 -21.09 -26.62
CA ASN A 241 2.97 -20.74 -26.46
C ASN A 241 2.61 -19.35 -27.02
N ASN A 242 3.54 -18.65 -27.68
CA ASN A 242 3.36 -17.27 -28.17
C ASN A 242 2.80 -16.31 -27.09
N THR A 243 3.27 -16.46 -25.85
CA THR A 243 2.86 -15.61 -24.73
C THR A 243 4.06 -14.84 -24.18
N ILE A 244 3.78 -13.72 -23.52
CA ILE A 244 4.79 -12.84 -22.93
C ILE A 244 4.53 -12.68 -21.43
N ALA A 245 5.57 -12.35 -20.68
CA ALA A 245 5.46 -12.11 -19.25
C ALA A 245 4.76 -10.77 -18.97
N ASN A 246 3.89 -10.76 -17.96
CA ASN A 246 3.30 -9.57 -17.35
C ASN A 246 3.96 -9.24 -16.01
N ALA A 247 4.43 -10.27 -15.29
CA ALA A 247 5.10 -10.15 -14.02
C ALA A 247 5.96 -11.38 -13.76
N VAL A 248 7.04 -11.20 -13.02
CA VAL A 248 7.95 -12.28 -12.60
C VAL A 248 8.35 -12.08 -11.15
N ALA A 249 8.51 -13.18 -10.42
CA ALA A 249 9.14 -13.18 -9.10
C ALA A 249 9.91 -14.48 -8.87
N ILE A 250 10.97 -14.39 -8.07
CA ILE A 250 11.69 -15.53 -7.53
C ILE A 250 11.38 -15.60 -6.04
N SER A 251 11.14 -16.80 -5.52
CA SER A 251 10.90 -17.00 -4.10
C SER A 251 12.10 -16.56 -3.27
N PRO A 252 11.92 -16.02 -2.05
CA PRO A 252 13.04 -15.56 -1.22
C PRO A 252 14.15 -16.60 -1.06
N ASN A 253 13.81 -17.87 -0.86
CA ASN A 253 14.75 -18.99 -0.76
C ASN A 253 15.36 -19.46 -2.11
N GLY A 254 14.99 -18.82 -3.22
CA GLY A 254 15.45 -19.16 -4.57
C GLY A 254 14.84 -20.44 -5.17
N ALA A 255 14.05 -21.22 -4.45
CA ALA A 255 13.61 -22.54 -4.89
C ALA A 255 12.67 -22.52 -6.11
N PHE A 256 11.85 -21.47 -6.23
CA PHE A 256 10.83 -21.34 -7.26
C PHE A 256 10.89 -19.98 -7.96
N MET A 257 10.48 -19.99 -9.22
CA MET A 257 10.25 -18.79 -10.01
C MET A 257 8.83 -18.86 -10.57
N ALA A 258 8.06 -17.78 -10.40
CA ALA A 258 6.72 -17.67 -10.96
C ALA A 258 6.73 -16.59 -12.06
N ILE A 259 5.97 -16.84 -13.12
CA ILE A 259 5.75 -15.89 -14.21
C ILE A 259 4.25 -15.83 -14.49
N SER A 260 3.68 -14.63 -14.40
CA SER A 260 2.32 -14.35 -14.88
C SER A 260 2.40 -13.90 -16.34
N THR A 261 1.51 -14.38 -17.19
CA THR A 261 1.61 -14.23 -18.65
C THR A 261 0.34 -13.64 -19.26
N THR A 262 0.45 -13.14 -20.49
CA THR A 262 -0.67 -12.47 -21.20
C THR A 262 -1.80 -13.40 -21.60
N ASP A 263 -1.55 -14.71 -21.66
CA ASP A 263 -2.57 -15.74 -21.88
C ASP A 263 -3.45 -15.99 -20.63
N GLY A 264 -3.22 -15.28 -19.52
CA GLY A 264 -3.99 -15.42 -18.29
C GLY A 264 -3.56 -16.61 -17.42
N LEU A 265 -2.39 -17.19 -17.69
CA LEU A 265 -1.83 -18.28 -16.88
C LEU A 265 -0.74 -17.76 -15.94
N ILE A 266 -0.51 -18.50 -14.85
CA ILE A 266 0.66 -18.32 -13.99
C ILE A 266 1.46 -19.61 -14.01
N ARG A 267 2.70 -19.51 -14.48
CA ARG A 267 3.63 -20.62 -14.65
C ARG A 267 4.64 -20.64 -13.51
N LEU A 268 4.68 -21.73 -12.76
CA LEU A 268 5.61 -21.95 -11.65
C LEU A 268 6.72 -22.90 -12.10
N TYR A 269 7.96 -22.41 -12.10
CA TYR A 269 9.17 -23.15 -12.43
C TYR A 269 9.94 -23.51 -11.15
N SER A 270 10.64 -24.65 -11.18
CA SER A 270 11.69 -24.91 -10.18
C SER A 270 12.99 -24.28 -10.64
N THR A 271 13.52 -23.31 -9.89
CA THR A 271 14.71 -22.54 -10.28
C THR A 271 15.93 -23.43 -10.50
N SER A 272 16.13 -24.46 -9.67
CA SER A 272 17.27 -25.37 -9.81
C SER A 272 17.29 -26.17 -11.11
N THR A 273 16.13 -26.45 -11.71
CA THR A 273 16.01 -27.26 -12.94
C THR A 273 15.51 -26.46 -14.13
N MET A 274 14.94 -25.29 -13.88
CA MET A 274 14.20 -24.46 -14.84
C MET A 274 13.12 -25.24 -15.60
N LYS A 275 12.56 -26.26 -14.95
CA LYS A 275 11.42 -27.03 -15.45
C LYS A 275 10.12 -26.50 -14.89
N LEU A 276 9.08 -26.52 -15.72
CA LEU A 276 7.74 -26.14 -15.36
C LEU A 276 7.18 -27.17 -14.36
N ARG A 277 6.78 -26.70 -13.19
CA ARG A 277 6.24 -27.52 -12.10
C ARG A 277 4.72 -27.50 -12.08
N LYS A 278 4.12 -26.33 -12.27
CA LYS A 278 2.67 -26.13 -12.20
C LYS A 278 2.24 -24.95 -13.05
N ILE A 279 1.05 -25.06 -13.64
CA ILE A 279 0.32 -23.95 -14.25
C ILE A 279 -0.92 -23.71 -13.40
N TYR A 280 -1.17 -22.46 -13.04
CA TYR A 280 -2.43 -22.00 -12.48
C TYR A 280 -3.19 -21.24 -13.56
N ASP A 281 -4.43 -21.66 -13.80
CA ASP A 281 -5.32 -21.02 -14.77
C ASP A 281 -6.05 -19.87 -14.09
N GLU A 282 -5.78 -18.65 -14.55
CA GLU A 282 -6.42 -17.41 -14.09
C GLU A 282 -7.11 -16.70 -15.28
N THR A 283 -7.46 -17.46 -16.32
CA THR A 283 -8.14 -16.93 -17.51
C THR A 283 -9.55 -16.47 -17.18
N VAL A 284 -10.03 -15.50 -17.96
CA VAL A 284 -11.42 -15.02 -17.88
C VAL A 284 -12.41 -16.20 -18.07
N GLN A 285 -12.09 -17.15 -18.95
CA GLN A 285 -12.94 -18.32 -19.20
C GLN A 285 -13.05 -19.25 -17.99
N MET A 286 -11.95 -19.48 -17.27
CA MET A 286 -11.97 -20.24 -16.01
C MET A 286 -12.93 -19.59 -15.02
N TYR A 287 -12.88 -18.27 -14.85
CA TYR A 287 -13.76 -17.55 -13.94
C TYR A 287 -15.23 -17.61 -14.35
N ILE A 288 -15.54 -17.50 -15.63
CA ILE A 288 -16.91 -17.65 -16.16
C ILE A 288 -17.45 -19.05 -15.87
N GLY A 289 -16.66 -20.10 -16.12
CA GLY A 289 -17.03 -21.47 -15.81
C GLY A 289 -17.25 -21.70 -14.31
N ALA A 290 -16.35 -21.14 -13.48
CA ALA A 290 -16.41 -21.26 -12.04
C ALA A 290 -17.64 -20.61 -11.39
N GLN A 291 -18.22 -19.55 -12.01
CA GLN A 291 -19.46 -18.95 -11.49
C GLN A 291 -20.64 -19.93 -11.48
N ASN A 292 -20.61 -20.95 -12.36
CA ASN A 292 -21.69 -21.93 -12.49
C ASN A 292 -21.36 -23.31 -11.88
N ASP A 293 -20.12 -23.54 -11.46
CA ASP A 293 -19.68 -24.85 -10.93
C ASP A 293 -19.83 -24.92 -9.40
N PRO A 294 -20.65 -25.85 -8.85
CA PRO A 294 -20.80 -26.05 -7.41
C PRO A 294 -19.50 -26.36 -6.67
N ASN A 295 -18.47 -26.88 -7.34
CA ASN A 295 -17.17 -27.18 -6.73
C ASN A 295 -16.31 -25.93 -6.51
N HIS A 296 -16.66 -24.81 -7.16
CA HIS A 296 -15.88 -23.57 -7.15
C HIS A 296 -16.52 -22.43 -6.34
N LYS A 297 -17.41 -22.75 -5.39
CA LYS A 297 -18.10 -21.78 -4.52
C LYS A 297 -17.20 -20.71 -3.88
N VAL A 298 -15.95 -21.07 -3.56
CA VAL A 298 -14.99 -20.15 -2.94
C VAL A 298 -14.69 -18.92 -3.82
N ILE A 299 -14.74 -19.06 -5.15
CA ILE A 299 -14.46 -17.97 -6.10
C ILE A 299 -15.72 -17.37 -6.73
N GLN A 300 -16.90 -17.86 -6.34
CA GLN A 300 -18.18 -17.30 -6.79
C GLN A 300 -18.47 -15.96 -6.10
N ILE A 301 -19.03 -15.03 -6.87
CA ILE A 301 -19.49 -13.72 -6.41
C ILE A 301 -20.85 -13.39 -7.04
N ASP A 302 -21.49 -12.33 -6.56
CA ASP A 302 -22.75 -11.85 -7.13
C ASP A 302 -22.61 -11.55 -8.65
N SER A 303 -23.61 -11.93 -9.44
CA SER A 303 -23.54 -11.86 -10.90
C SER A 303 -23.38 -10.43 -11.42
N LEU A 304 -23.97 -9.43 -10.76
CA LEU A 304 -23.83 -8.03 -11.16
C LEU A 304 -22.40 -7.54 -10.92
N GLU A 305 -21.83 -7.90 -9.77
CA GLU A 305 -20.46 -7.57 -9.43
C GLU A 305 -19.44 -8.30 -10.32
N PHE A 306 -19.69 -9.56 -10.66
CA PHE A 306 -18.88 -10.30 -11.62
C PHE A 306 -18.89 -9.64 -13.00
N GLY A 307 -20.06 -9.20 -13.47
CA GLY A 307 -20.19 -8.44 -14.72
C GLY A 307 -19.30 -7.20 -14.74
N ARG A 308 -19.32 -6.40 -13.66
CA ARG A 308 -18.46 -5.21 -13.52
C ARG A 308 -16.98 -5.55 -13.57
N LYS A 309 -16.54 -6.58 -12.83
CA LYS A 309 -15.13 -7.02 -12.81
C LYS A 309 -14.68 -7.56 -14.18
N LEU A 310 -15.56 -8.22 -14.93
CA LEU A 310 -15.28 -8.64 -16.30
C LEU A 310 -15.09 -7.46 -17.25
N ASP A 311 -15.90 -6.42 -17.12
CA ASP A 311 -15.76 -5.22 -17.96
C ASP A 311 -14.46 -4.48 -17.65
N ILE A 312 -14.07 -4.38 -16.38
CA ILE A 312 -12.75 -3.84 -15.99
C ILE A 312 -11.61 -4.69 -16.58
N GLU A 313 -11.71 -6.03 -16.56
CA GLU A 313 -10.67 -6.89 -17.15
C GLU A 313 -10.55 -6.71 -18.68
N LYS A 314 -11.67 -6.47 -19.38
CA LYS A 314 -11.64 -6.11 -20.81
C LYS A 314 -10.95 -4.76 -21.03
N GLU A 315 -11.18 -3.77 -20.17
CA GLU A 315 -10.50 -2.47 -20.22
C GLU A 315 -8.99 -2.60 -19.99
N ILE A 316 -8.58 -3.43 -19.03
CA ILE A 316 -7.16 -3.75 -18.81
C ILE A 316 -6.56 -4.41 -20.05
N GLY A 317 -7.27 -5.35 -20.68
CA GLY A 317 -6.86 -6.00 -21.92
C GLY A 317 -6.62 -4.99 -23.06
N LYS A 318 -7.52 -4.01 -23.21
CA LYS A 318 -7.35 -2.90 -24.18
C LYS A 318 -6.19 -1.98 -23.80
N ALA A 319 -6.06 -1.64 -22.52
CA ALA A 319 -5.00 -0.77 -22.03
C ALA A 319 -3.62 -1.38 -22.33
N ARG A 320 -3.43 -2.69 -22.10
CA ARG A 320 -2.18 -3.41 -22.41
C ARG A 320 -1.72 -3.32 -23.87
N LEU A 321 -2.60 -3.02 -24.81
CA LEU A 321 -2.23 -2.84 -26.22
C LEU A 321 -1.58 -1.47 -26.50
N ASN A 322 -1.94 -0.46 -25.71
CA ASN A 322 -1.55 0.94 -25.94
C ASN A 322 -0.55 1.46 -24.90
N THR A 323 -0.66 1.00 -23.65
CA THR A 323 0.11 1.46 -22.50
C THR A 323 0.54 0.29 -21.62
N ARG A 324 1.65 0.47 -20.89
CA ARG A 324 2.13 -0.52 -19.94
C ARG A 324 1.22 -0.53 -18.71
N VAL A 325 0.58 -1.67 -18.44
CA VAL A 325 -0.17 -1.89 -17.20
C VAL A 325 0.73 -2.60 -16.21
N PHE A 326 1.05 -1.91 -15.10
CA PHE A 326 1.94 -2.44 -14.08
C PHE A 326 1.22 -3.47 -13.22
N THR A 327 1.72 -4.70 -13.22
CA THR A 327 1.26 -5.78 -12.36
C THR A 327 2.44 -6.50 -11.75
N ASN A 328 2.26 -7.12 -10.58
CA ASN A 328 3.28 -7.97 -10.01
C ASN A 328 2.71 -9.25 -9.39
N ILE A 329 3.62 -10.15 -9.04
CA ILE A 329 3.37 -11.38 -8.29
C ILE A 329 4.43 -11.47 -7.20
N LEU A 330 4.11 -12.08 -6.08
CA LEU A 330 4.97 -12.15 -4.91
C LEU A 330 5.01 -13.56 -4.35
N PHE A 331 6.11 -13.87 -3.67
CA PHE A 331 6.16 -14.97 -2.72
C PHE A 331 6.17 -14.39 -1.31
N ASP A 332 5.61 -15.12 -0.36
CA ASP A 332 5.78 -14.78 1.04
C ASP A 332 7.22 -15.06 1.50
N GLU A 333 7.63 -14.49 2.64
CA GLU A 333 8.95 -14.67 3.24
C GLU A 333 9.30 -16.16 3.48
N SER A 334 8.32 -17.02 3.76
CA SER A 334 8.57 -18.47 3.92
C SER A 334 8.79 -19.21 2.59
N SER A 335 8.54 -18.54 1.45
CA SER A 335 8.58 -19.12 0.11
C SER A 335 7.59 -20.28 -0.12
N SER A 336 6.53 -20.38 0.70
CA SER A 336 5.52 -21.46 0.64
C SER A 336 4.23 -21.02 -0.06
N PHE A 337 3.97 -19.72 -0.09
CA PHE A 337 2.78 -19.12 -0.65
C PHE A 337 3.12 -18.23 -1.83
N LEU A 338 2.38 -18.41 -2.91
CA LEU A 338 2.37 -17.53 -4.06
C LEU A 338 1.18 -16.57 -3.92
N ILE A 339 1.45 -15.27 -4.05
CA ILE A 339 0.49 -14.18 -3.85
C ILE A 339 0.39 -13.41 -5.15
N PHE A 340 -0.81 -13.21 -5.65
CA PHE A 340 -1.00 -12.47 -6.91
C PHE A 340 -2.39 -11.83 -7.00
N PRO A 341 -2.51 -10.70 -7.73
CA PRO A 341 -3.79 -10.08 -8.01
C PRO A 341 -4.56 -10.86 -9.08
N SER A 342 -5.86 -11.02 -8.88
CA SER A 342 -6.77 -11.74 -9.76
C SER A 342 -8.07 -10.96 -9.96
N ILE A 343 -8.95 -11.44 -10.85
CA ILE A 343 -10.25 -10.80 -11.15
C ILE A 343 -11.08 -10.62 -9.87
N ILE A 344 -11.10 -11.64 -9.01
CA ILE A 344 -11.94 -11.64 -7.80
C ILE A 344 -11.30 -10.92 -6.61
N GLY A 345 -9.99 -10.69 -6.60
CA GLY A 345 -9.24 -10.18 -5.45
C GLY A 345 -7.79 -10.66 -5.45
N ILE A 346 -7.11 -10.57 -4.30
CA ILE A 346 -5.73 -11.04 -4.16
C ILE A 346 -5.75 -12.51 -3.72
N LYS A 347 -5.28 -13.42 -4.58
CA LYS A 347 -5.22 -14.85 -4.28
C LYS A 347 -3.91 -15.22 -3.61
N ILE A 348 -4.00 -16.12 -2.62
CA ILE A 348 -2.86 -16.72 -1.93
C ILE A 348 -2.95 -18.23 -2.11
N ILE A 349 -1.98 -18.82 -2.81
CA ILE A 349 -1.94 -20.25 -3.10
C ILE A 349 -0.74 -20.88 -2.40
N ASN A 350 -0.96 -22.00 -1.71
CA ASN A 350 0.13 -22.81 -1.18
C ASN A 350 0.74 -23.64 -2.31
N ILE A 351 2.03 -23.41 -2.61
CA ILE A 351 2.72 -24.03 -3.75
C ILE A 351 3.09 -25.50 -3.52
N HIS A 352 3.01 -25.97 -2.27
CA HIS A 352 3.28 -27.37 -1.92
C HIS A 352 2.02 -28.21 -2.01
N THR A 353 0.89 -27.71 -1.51
CA THR A 353 -0.41 -28.40 -1.57
C THR A 353 -1.16 -28.13 -2.87
N ASN A 354 -0.81 -27.07 -3.62
CA ASN A 354 -1.53 -26.54 -4.77
C ASN A 354 -2.99 -26.15 -4.45
N GLN A 355 -3.25 -25.77 -3.19
CA GLN A 355 -4.57 -25.35 -2.74
C GLN A 355 -4.62 -23.83 -2.56
N LEU A 356 -5.77 -23.25 -2.91
CA LEU A 356 -6.10 -21.87 -2.58
C LEU A 356 -6.21 -21.75 -1.07
N ALA A 357 -5.32 -20.96 -0.47
CA ALA A 357 -5.31 -20.74 0.97
C ALA A 357 -6.29 -19.63 1.38
N ARG A 358 -6.26 -18.49 0.68
CA ARG A 358 -7.12 -17.32 0.96
C ARG A 358 -7.34 -16.46 -0.28
N ILE A 359 -8.39 -15.64 -0.24
CA ILE A 359 -8.61 -14.52 -1.14
C ILE A 359 -8.79 -13.28 -0.28
N VAL A 360 -7.97 -12.27 -0.48
CA VAL A 360 -8.04 -10.97 0.24
C VAL A 360 -8.73 -9.96 -0.68
N GLY A 361 -9.60 -9.11 -0.12
CA GLY A 361 -10.32 -8.10 -0.89
C GLY A 361 -11.42 -8.63 -1.80
N LYS A 362 -11.92 -9.86 -1.56
CA LYS A 362 -12.97 -10.48 -2.38
C LYS A 362 -14.28 -9.68 -2.33
N ALA A 363 -14.60 -9.11 -1.18
CA ALA A 363 -15.86 -8.41 -0.95
C ALA A 363 -15.86 -6.98 -1.50
N GLU A 364 -14.71 -6.46 -1.93
CA GLU A 364 -14.60 -5.11 -2.49
C GLU A 364 -15.22 -5.01 -3.89
N LYS A 365 -16.16 -4.08 -4.02
CA LYS A 365 -16.95 -3.86 -5.23
C LYS A 365 -16.22 -2.91 -6.18
N GLY A 366 -16.19 -3.26 -7.47
CA GLY A 366 -15.63 -2.41 -8.53
C GLY A 366 -14.11 -2.18 -8.45
N LEU A 367 -13.40 -2.88 -7.58
CA LEU A 367 -11.93 -2.81 -7.49
C LEU A 367 -11.28 -4.00 -8.21
N ARG A 368 -10.20 -3.69 -8.93
CA ARG A 368 -9.34 -4.65 -9.61
C ARG A 368 -7.89 -4.34 -9.26
N PHE A 369 -7.39 -5.05 -8.26
CA PHE A 369 -6.02 -4.86 -7.77
C PHE A 369 -5.00 -5.28 -8.83
N LEU A 370 -3.87 -4.59 -8.92
CA LEU A 370 -2.85 -4.83 -9.96
C LEU A 370 -1.43 -4.99 -9.42
N TYR A 371 -1.02 -4.09 -8.51
CA TYR A 371 0.30 -4.11 -7.90
C TYR A 371 0.15 -4.27 -6.40
N ILE A 372 0.94 -5.14 -5.79
CA ILE A 372 0.87 -5.51 -4.37
C ILE A 372 2.26 -5.40 -3.77
N SER A 373 2.35 -4.97 -2.52
CA SER A 373 3.54 -5.14 -1.70
C SER A 373 3.13 -5.65 -0.33
N CYS A 374 3.98 -6.44 0.32
CA CYS A 374 3.66 -7.11 1.57
C CYS A 374 4.64 -6.75 2.67
N PHE A 375 4.10 -6.33 3.81
CA PHE A 375 4.83 -6.27 5.06
C PHE A 375 4.69 -7.59 5.81
N GLN A 376 5.81 -8.27 6.05
CA GLN A 376 5.90 -9.42 6.92
C GLN A 376 7.05 -9.23 7.89
N LYS A 377 6.77 -9.35 9.19
CA LYS A 377 7.85 -9.34 10.18
C LYS A 377 8.60 -10.66 10.08
N LYS A 378 9.92 -10.61 9.88
CA LYS A 378 10.79 -11.78 10.02
C LYS A 378 10.64 -12.28 11.46
N ASN A 379 10.09 -13.48 11.63
CA ASN A 379 10.01 -14.11 12.95
C ASN A 379 11.44 -14.37 13.43
N PHE A 380 11.96 -13.49 14.29
CA PHE A 380 13.18 -13.78 15.03
C PHE A 380 12.93 -15.05 15.85
N LYS A 381 13.80 -16.04 15.66
CA LYS A 381 13.86 -17.29 16.41
C LYS A 381 13.58 -17.04 17.90
N ASN A 382 12.47 -17.59 18.41
CA ASN A 382 12.32 -18.25 19.72
C ASN A 382 10.84 -18.38 20.11
N PHE A 383 10.14 -19.35 19.50
CA PHE A 383 9.20 -20.16 20.27
C PHE A 383 9.90 -21.47 20.61
N GLY A 384 10.95 -21.35 21.44
CA GLY A 384 11.44 -22.49 22.19
C GLY A 384 10.37 -22.83 23.21
N VAL A 385 9.68 -23.94 23.00
CA VAL A 385 8.80 -24.55 24.00
C VAL A 385 9.62 -24.79 25.26
N LYS A 386 9.45 -23.94 26.27
CA LYS A 386 9.68 -24.30 27.66
C LYS A 386 8.33 -24.27 28.35
N ASN A 387 7.82 -25.47 28.61
CA ASN A 387 6.78 -25.69 29.61
C ASN A 387 7.30 -25.17 30.95
N VAL A 388 6.84 -23.99 31.37
CA VAL A 388 6.84 -23.59 32.77
C VAL A 388 5.49 -22.96 33.02
N GLY A 389 4.70 -23.62 33.89
CA GLY A 389 3.43 -23.12 34.36
C GLY A 389 3.63 -21.75 35.02
N GLY A 390 2.92 -20.77 34.48
CA GLY A 390 2.85 -19.40 34.95
C GLY A 390 2.00 -18.65 33.95
N ASP A 391 1.00 -17.89 34.42
CA ASP A 391 0.17 -17.05 33.58
C ASP A 391 1.03 -16.06 32.80
N VAL A 392 1.35 -16.43 31.56
CA VAL A 392 2.04 -15.56 30.63
C VAL A 392 0.98 -14.71 29.94
N SER A 393 0.48 -13.71 30.67
CA SER A 393 -0.09 -12.52 30.04
C SER A 393 1.06 -11.77 29.37
N ILE A 394 1.48 -12.24 28.18
CA ILE A 394 2.29 -11.45 27.25
C ILE A 394 1.52 -10.15 27.06
N ARG A 395 2.12 -9.04 27.49
CA ARG A 395 1.61 -7.70 27.19
C ARG A 395 1.56 -7.59 25.65
N ASN A 396 0.36 -7.65 25.09
CA ASN A 396 0.03 -7.56 23.65
C ASN A 396 0.36 -6.19 23.02
N LYS A 397 1.36 -5.46 23.50
CA LYS A 397 1.60 -4.06 23.12
C LYS A 397 2.60 -3.81 21.98
N ASP A 398 3.23 -4.84 21.38
CA ASP A 398 4.32 -4.63 20.40
C ASP A 398 4.22 -5.44 19.08
N PHE A 399 3.05 -5.96 18.71
CA PHE A 399 2.90 -6.73 17.46
C PHE A 399 2.19 -5.92 16.36
N LEU A 400 2.97 -5.46 15.37
CA LEU A 400 2.42 -4.97 14.10
C LEU A 400 1.81 -6.14 13.32
N LEU A 401 0.61 -5.93 12.77
CA LEU A 401 -0.07 -6.92 11.94
C LEU A 401 0.60 -7.01 10.55
N PRO A 402 0.57 -8.18 9.88
CA PRO A 402 0.98 -8.28 8.49
C PRO A 402 0.06 -7.41 7.63
N LEU A 403 0.62 -6.84 6.56
CA LEU A 403 -0.04 -5.82 5.76
C LEU A 403 0.17 -6.11 4.27
N PHE A 404 -0.87 -5.93 3.47
CA PHE A 404 -0.73 -5.70 2.03
C PHE A 404 -1.07 -4.25 1.75
N ALA A 405 -0.21 -3.58 0.99
CA ALA A 405 -0.58 -2.35 0.29
C ALA A 405 -0.72 -2.69 -1.20
N CYS A 406 -1.81 -2.25 -1.83
CA CYS A 406 -2.07 -2.56 -3.22
C CYS A 406 -2.71 -1.41 -4.01
N THR A 407 -2.42 -1.36 -5.30
CA THR A 407 -3.04 -0.43 -6.26
C THR A 407 -4.24 -1.08 -6.93
N SER A 408 -5.17 -0.27 -7.44
CA SER A 408 -6.26 -0.72 -8.31
C SER A 408 -6.20 -0.04 -9.68
N PHE A 409 -6.69 -0.71 -10.71
CA PHE A 409 -6.76 -0.18 -12.07
C PHE A 409 -7.48 1.17 -12.14
N ASN A 410 -6.85 2.17 -12.78
CA ASN A 410 -7.36 3.53 -12.96
C ASN A 410 -7.86 4.20 -11.66
N LYS A 411 -7.21 3.91 -10.54
CA LYS A 411 -7.47 4.59 -9.27
C LYS A 411 -6.24 5.35 -8.82
N ASN A 412 -6.46 6.57 -8.33
CA ASN A 412 -5.46 7.37 -7.64
C ASN A 412 -5.33 7.01 -6.15
N ARG A 413 -5.74 5.79 -5.76
CA ARG A 413 -5.71 5.31 -4.38
C ARG A 413 -4.96 4.01 -4.26
N PHE A 414 -4.29 3.83 -3.12
CA PHE A 414 -3.81 2.52 -2.69
C PHE A 414 -4.56 2.09 -1.44
N TYR A 415 -4.68 0.78 -1.29
CA TYR A 415 -5.55 0.13 -0.33
C TYR A 415 -4.73 -0.74 0.61
N ILE A 416 -5.01 -0.62 1.90
CA ILE A 416 -4.35 -1.35 2.97
C ILE A 416 -5.24 -2.51 3.42
N PHE A 417 -4.71 -3.72 3.35
CA PHE A 417 -5.32 -4.91 3.94
C PHE A 417 -4.45 -5.40 5.09
N SER A 418 -5.05 -5.57 6.26
CA SER A 418 -4.41 -6.21 7.41
C SER A 418 -5.18 -7.47 7.79
N ARG A 419 -5.10 -7.87 9.06
CA ARG A 419 -5.99 -8.89 9.63
C ARG A 419 -7.28 -8.31 10.22
N ARG A 420 -7.46 -6.99 10.14
CA ARG A 420 -8.63 -6.27 10.62
C ARG A 420 -9.56 -5.99 9.44
N ASN A 421 -10.84 -6.31 9.61
CA ASN A 421 -11.89 -5.77 8.74
C ASN A 421 -12.40 -4.46 9.36
N PRO A 422 -12.73 -3.44 8.54
CA PRO A 422 -13.38 -2.23 9.02
C PRO A 422 -14.74 -2.55 9.65
N LYS A 423 -15.10 -1.83 10.71
CA LYS A 423 -16.46 -1.88 11.27
C LYS A 423 -17.41 -1.05 10.41
N GLU A 424 -18.72 -1.23 10.57
CA GLU A 424 -19.72 -0.42 9.85
C GLU A 424 -19.50 1.09 10.04
N SER A 425 -19.15 1.53 11.26
CA SER A 425 -18.81 2.93 11.55
C SER A 425 -17.57 3.43 10.81
N ASP A 426 -16.66 2.53 10.46
CA ASP A 426 -15.36 2.88 9.85
C ASP A 426 -15.47 2.94 8.32
N MET A 427 -16.53 2.35 7.74
CA MET A 427 -16.73 2.30 6.28
C MET A 427 -16.85 3.69 5.64
N GLU A 428 -17.36 4.67 6.38
CA GLU A 428 -17.49 6.06 5.90
C GLU A 428 -16.16 6.84 5.99
N ILE A 429 -15.26 6.47 6.89
CA ILE A 429 -14.03 7.22 7.19
C ILE A 429 -12.74 6.51 6.74
N ARG A 430 -12.83 5.27 6.25
CA ARG A 430 -11.67 4.48 5.79
C ARG A 430 -10.95 5.07 4.58
N ASP A 431 -11.66 5.87 3.78
CA ASP A 431 -11.08 6.53 2.61
C ASP A 431 -10.46 7.87 3.00
N VAL A 432 -9.19 7.83 3.37
CA VAL A 432 -8.46 8.99 3.86
C VAL A 432 -8.23 9.97 2.72
N VAL A 433 -8.75 11.19 2.88
CA VAL A 433 -8.43 12.34 2.01
C VAL A 433 -7.19 13.03 2.59
N ASN A 434 -6.03 12.74 2.01
CA ASN A 434 -4.72 13.26 2.45
C ASN A 434 -4.12 14.31 1.49
N LEU A 435 -4.87 14.75 0.47
CA LEU A 435 -4.48 15.90 -0.34
C LEU A 435 -5.14 17.15 0.21
N LYS A 436 -4.39 18.25 0.17
CA LYS A 436 -5.01 19.57 0.29
C LYS A 436 -5.97 19.72 -0.89
N PRO A 437 -7.22 20.14 -0.68
CA PRO A 437 -8.15 20.36 -1.78
C PRO A 437 -7.52 21.35 -2.77
N THR A 438 -7.54 21.01 -4.06
CA THR A 438 -7.01 21.89 -5.10
C THR A 438 -7.83 23.17 -5.18
N ARG A 439 -7.33 24.23 -5.84
CA ARG A 439 -8.15 25.45 -6.06
C ARG A 439 -9.47 25.14 -6.77
N ASP A 440 -9.44 24.14 -7.65
CA ASP A 440 -10.63 23.67 -8.35
C ASP A 440 -11.56 22.89 -7.41
N ASP A 441 -11.04 21.99 -6.56
CA ASP A 441 -11.84 21.32 -5.51
C ASP A 441 -12.39 22.31 -4.49
N ILE A 442 -11.60 23.31 -4.11
CA ILE A 442 -12.01 24.41 -3.23
C ILE A 442 -13.12 25.18 -3.93
N SER A 443 -12.98 25.53 -5.20
CA SER A 443 -14.02 26.26 -5.95
C SER A 443 -15.27 25.43 -6.20
N ALA A 444 -15.15 24.12 -6.46
CA ALA A 444 -16.24 23.19 -6.63
C ALA A 444 -16.97 22.94 -5.31
N THR A 445 -16.23 22.83 -4.20
CA THR A 445 -16.79 22.72 -2.85
C THR A 445 -17.43 24.05 -2.43
N ILE A 446 -16.82 25.19 -2.75
CA ILE A 446 -17.41 26.51 -2.53
C ILE A 446 -18.68 26.65 -3.38
N GLN A 447 -18.70 26.13 -4.61
CA GLN A 447 -19.90 26.12 -5.45
C GLN A 447 -20.96 25.18 -4.91
N SER A 448 -20.61 23.99 -4.41
CA SER A 448 -21.56 23.04 -3.81
C SER A 448 -22.15 23.57 -2.51
N VAL A 449 -21.33 24.21 -1.67
CA VAL A 449 -21.76 24.87 -0.44
C VAL A 449 -22.62 26.10 -0.76
N LYS A 450 -22.22 26.95 -1.71
CA LYS A 450 -23.04 28.09 -2.19
C LYS A 450 -24.35 27.68 -2.88
N SER A 451 -24.42 26.45 -3.40
CA SER A 451 -25.65 25.87 -3.98
C SER A 451 -26.45 25.03 -2.97
N GLY A 452 -26.05 25.01 -1.69
CA GLY A 452 -26.79 24.41 -0.58
C GLY A 452 -26.74 22.88 -0.51
N HIS A 453 -25.77 22.23 -1.17
CA HIS A 453 -25.86 20.80 -1.44
C HIS A 453 -25.21 19.84 -0.41
N GLU A 454 -24.42 20.30 0.56
CA GLU A 454 -24.03 19.51 1.76
C GLU A 454 -23.19 20.39 2.72
N LEU A 455 -23.58 20.49 4.00
CA LEU A 455 -22.85 21.21 5.06
C LEU A 455 -21.96 20.24 5.85
N ALA A 456 -20.82 20.70 6.35
CA ALA A 456 -19.89 19.83 7.06
C ALA A 456 -20.49 19.27 8.35
N LYS A 457 -20.40 17.94 8.53
CA LYS A 457 -20.89 17.20 9.70
C LYS A 457 -19.86 17.15 10.82
N THR A 458 -18.58 17.11 10.45
CA THR A 458 -17.46 17.05 11.40
C THR A 458 -16.29 17.89 10.94
N ALA A 459 -15.44 18.30 11.88
CA ALA A 459 -14.20 19.00 11.62
C ALA A 459 -13.08 18.50 12.54
N THR A 460 -11.85 18.51 12.04
CA THR A 460 -10.63 18.24 12.82
C THR A 460 -9.75 19.47 12.78
N ILE A 461 -9.52 20.08 13.95
CA ILE A 461 -8.61 21.21 14.12
C ILE A 461 -7.24 20.65 14.49
N HIS A 462 -6.29 20.77 13.57
CA HIS A 462 -4.89 20.45 13.84
C HIS A 462 -4.23 21.65 14.52
N THR A 463 -3.80 21.51 15.77
CA THR A 463 -3.12 22.58 16.51
C THR A 463 -1.65 22.26 16.73
N SER A 464 -0.85 23.24 17.15
CA SER A 464 0.54 23.02 17.58
C SER A 464 0.67 22.12 18.82
N MET A 465 -0.42 21.79 19.51
CA MET A 465 -0.42 20.96 20.72
C MET A 465 -1.10 19.59 20.55
N GLY A 466 -1.68 19.30 19.38
CA GLY A 466 -2.42 18.08 19.08
C GLY A 466 -3.71 18.36 18.28
N ASP A 467 -4.49 17.32 18.04
CA ASP A 467 -5.70 17.39 17.22
C ASP A 467 -6.98 17.45 18.07
N ILE A 468 -7.94 18.28 17.65
CA ILE A 468 -9.26 18.43 18.28
C ILE A 468 -10.33 18.06 17.26
N TYR A 469 -11.15 17.06 17.56
CA TYR A 469 -12.21 16.58 16.67
C TYR A 469 -13.56 17.10 17.13
N ILE A 470 -14.32 17.71 16.21
CA ILE A 470 -15.57 18.43 16.48
C ILE A 470 -16.69 17.79 15.65
N LYS A 471 -17.83 17.52 16.30
CA LYS A 471 -19.10 17.30 15.63
C LYS A 471 -19.80 18.64 15.47
N LEU A 472 -20.26 18.94 14.26
CA LEU A 472 -20.95 20.19 13.92
C LEU A 472 -22.47 19.99 13.93
N PHE A 473 -23.20 21.03 14.32
CA PHE A 473 -24.67 21.07 14.40
C PHE A 473 -25.24 21.77 13.17
N TYR A 474 -25.04 21.16 12.00
CA TYR A 474 -25.35 21.76 10.70
C TYR A 474 -26.86 21.86 10.42
N ASP A 475 -27.69 21.00 11.03
CA ASP A 475 -29.14 21.04 10.89
C ASP A 475 -29.73 22.21 11.69
N GLU A 476 -29.17 22.48 12.87
CA GLU A 476 -29.63 23.52 13.79
C GLU A 476 -29.01 24.91 13.51
N CYS A 477 -27.75 24.97 13.10
CA CYS A 477 -26.99 26.21 12.88
C CYS A 477 -26.35 26.25 11.47
N PRO A 478 -27.17 26.21 10.39
CA PRO A 478 -26.67 26.06 9.03
C PRO A 478 -25.75 27.21 8.59
N LYS A 479 -26.06 28.48 8.89
CA LYS A 479 -25.21 29.61 8.48
C LYS A 479 -23.89 29.63 9.23
N THR A 480 -23.92 29.30 10.51
CA THR A 480 -22.72 29.27 11.35
C THR A 480 -21.78 28.16 10.91
N VAL A 481 -22.33 26.97 10.62
CA VAL A 481 -21.56 25.84 10.10
C VAL A 481 -21.05 26.13 8.69
N GLU A 482 -21.84 26.77 7.82
CA GLU A 482 -21.38 27.21 6.49
C GLU A 482 -20.17 28.14 6.61
N ASN A 483 -20.29 29.20 7.42
CA ASN A 483 -19.23 30.17 7.65
C ASN A 483 -17.95 29.50 8.16
N PHE A 484 -18.04 28.67 9.20
CA PHE A 484 -16.91 27.93 9.75
C PHE A 484 -16.29 26.98 8.72
N THR A 485 -17.12 26.28 7.94
CA THR A 485 -16.68 25.30 6.94
C THR A 485 -15.93 25.97 5.81
N VAL A 486 -16.48 27.04 5.24
CA VAL A 486 -15.88 27.76 4.11
C VAL A 486 -14.59 28.45 4.55
N HIS A 487 -14.54 29.07 5.73
CA HIS A 487 -13.30 29.62 6.29
C HIS A 487 -12.23 28.55 6.51
N SER A 488 -12.63 27.38 6.99
CA SER A 488 -11.71 26.23 7.16
C SER A 488 -11.14 25.76 5.82
N ILE A 489 -11.97 25.63 4.79
CA ILE A 489 -11.56 25.23 3.43
C ILE A 489 -10.64 26.27 2.79
N ASN A 490 -10.95 27.55 2.96
CA ASN A 490 -10.13 28.66 2.46
C ASN A 490 -8.78 28.78 3.17
N GLY A 491 -8.58 28.02 4.26
CA GLY A 491 -7.39 28.13 5.10
C GLY A 491 -7.33 29.43 5.88
N TYR A 492 -8.48 30.10 6.07
CA TYR A 492 -8.59 31.37 6.81
C TYR A 492 -8.06 31.22 8.23
N TYR A 493 -8.34 30.08 8.87
CA TYR A 493 -7.89 29.78 10.22
C TYR A 493 -6.42 29.32 10.32
N ASN A 494 -5.71 29.14 9.20
CA ASN A 494 -4.33 28.67 9.24
C ASN A 494 -3.42 29.71 9.88
N ASN A 495 -2.64 29.30 10.87
CA ASN A 495 -1.81 30.12 11.75
C ASN A 495 -2.57 31.06 12.69
N CYS A 496 -3.92 31.00 12.75
CA CYS A 496 -4.65 31.72 13.79
C CYS A 496 -4.22 31.21 15.17
N ILE A 497 -3.95 32.13 16.08
CA ILE A 497 -3.51 31.81 17.43
C ILE A 497 -4.70 31.68 18.39
N PHE A 498 -4.50 30.92 19.47
CA PHE A 498 -5.36 30.99 20.64
C PHE A 498 -4.97 32.24 21.43
N HIS A 499 -5.55 33.39 21.04
CA HIS A 499 -5.19 34.70 21.60
C HIS A 499 -5.72 34.91 23.03
N ARG A 500 -6.69 34.10 23.47
CA ARG A 500 -7.27 34.16 24.80
C ARG A 500 -7.57 32.78 25.37
N VAL A 501 -7.04 32.47 26.54
CA VAL A 501 -7.12 31.18 27.23
C VAL A 501 -7.39 31.44 28.71
N ILE A 502 -8.56 31.03 29.20
CA ILE A 502 -8.98 31.24 30.59
C ILE A 502 -9.18 29.88 31.26
N ASN A 503 -8.38 29.61 32.28
CA ASN A 503 -8.43 28.36 33.03
C ASN A 503 -9.77 28.20 33.77
N ASN A 504 -10.36 27.01 33.70
CA ASN A 504 -11.71 26.66 34.13
C ASN A 504 -12.81 27.50 33.45
N PHE A 505 -12.59 27.91 32.20
CA PHE A 505 -13.62 28.61 31.43
C PHE A 505 -13.63 28.21 29.96
N MET A 506 -12.68 28.72 29.15
CA MET A 506 -12.69 28.52 27.70
C MET A 506 -11.34 28.86 27.04
N ILE A 507 -11.15 28.35 25.82
CA ILE A 507 -10.07 28.71 24.90
C ILE A 507 -10.67 29.35 23.63
N GLN A 508 -10.17 30.51 23.22
CA GLN A 508 -10.72 31.31 22.12
C GLN A 508 -9.68 31.53 21.01
N THR A 509 -10.14 31.49 19.76
CA THR A 509 -9.34 31.63 18.55
C THR A 509 -10.20 32.14 17.38
N GLY A 510 -9.67 32.08 16.16
CA GLY A 510 -10.39 32.43 14.94
C GLY A 510 -10.29 33.90 14.52
N ASP A 511 -9.39 34.66 15.16
CA ASP A 511 -9.00 36.01 14.75
C ASP A 511 -7.67 35.96 13.98
N PRO A 512 -7.62 36.35 12.69
CA PRO A 512 -6.38 36.43 11.91
C PRO A 512 -5.36 37.43 12.45
N GLY A 513 -5.81 38.51 13.11
CA GLY A 513 -4.94 39.52 13.74
C GLY A 513 -4.33 39.04 15.06
N GLY A 514 -5.01 38.13 15.75
CA GLY A 514 -4.57 37.55 17.02
C GLY A 514 -4.61 38.54 18.19
N ASP A 515 -5.42 39.60 18.10
CA ASP A 515 -5.62 40.61 19.14
C ASP A 515 -7.04 40.59 19.74
N GLY A 516 -7.93 39.76 19.19
CA GLY A 516 -9.31 39.59 19.62
C GLY A 516 -10.29 40.63 19.05
N THR A 517 -9.82 41.58 18.25
CA THR A 517 -10.64 42.65 17.66
C THR A 517 -11.01 42.40 16.19
N GLY A 518 -10.32 41.46 15.54
CA GLY A 518 -10.49 41.15 14.12
C GLY A 518 -11.37 39.95 13.81
N GLY A 519 -11.49 39.64 12.52
CA GLY A 519 -12.25 38.51 12.01
C GLY A 519 -13.57 38.92 11.37
N GLU A 520 -13.86 38.39 10.19
CA GLU A 520 -15.07 38.66 9.42
C GLU A 520 -15.71 37.36 8.95
N SER A 521 -17.02 37.36 8.70
CA SER A 521 -17.68 36.20 8.08
C SER A 521 -17.29 36.05 6.61
N ILE A 522 -17.64 34.91 6.02
CA ILE A 522 -17.44 34.64 4.58
C ILE A 522 -18.21 35.60 3.66
N TRP A 523 -19.13 36.40 4.22
CA TRP A 523 -19.92 37.40 3.51
C TRP A 523 -19.35 38.83 3.63
N GLY A 524 -18.19 39.01 4.27
CA GLY A 524 -17.49 40.31 4.35
C GLY A 524 -18.01 41.25 5.43
N GLY A 525 -18.52 40.69 6.54
CA GLY A 525 -19.06 41.44 7.67
C GLY A 525 -19.53 40.52 8.80
N GLU A 526 -20.42 41.00 9.67
CA GLU A 526 -21.04 40.22 10.74
C GLU A 526 -22.31 39.48 10.24
N PHE A 527 -22.71 38.42 10.95
CA PHE A 527 -23.96 37.69 10.69
C PHE A 527 -24.75 37.34 11.98
N GLU A 528 -26.03 37.00 11.77
CA GLU A 528 -27.01 36.73 12.82
C GLU A 528 -26.69 35.52 13.72
N ASP A 529 -27.24 35.51 14.94
CA ASP A 529 -27.14 34.38 15.86
C ASP A 529 -28.16 33.28 15.52
N GLU A 530 -27.74 32.01 15.63
CA GLU A 530 -28.59 30.83 15.44
C GLU A 530 -28.82 30.13 16.79
N ILE A 531 -29.52 30.81 17.71
CA ILE A 531 -29.79 30.31 19.06
C ILE A 531 -30.88 29.24 19.03
N VAL A 532 -30.51 28.01 19.40
CA VAL A 532 -31.44 26.87 19.47
C VAL A 532 -31.60 26.37 20.90
N GLN A 533 -32.85 26.18 21.36
CA GLN A 533 -33.15 25.83 22.75
C GLN A 533 -32.54 24.48 23.20
N SER A 534 -32.33 23.55 22.27
CA SER A 534 -31.70 22.25 22.52
C SER A 534 -30.17 22.32 22.64
N LEU A 535 -29.55 23.38 22.13
CA LEU A 535 -28.09 23.56 22.11
C LEU A 535 -27.68 24.51 23.23
N LYS A 536 -26.99 23.96 24.23
CA LYS A 536 -26.61 24.65 25.46
C LYS A 536 -25.17 24.38 25.84
N HIS A 537 -24.62 25.28 26.64
CA HIS A 537 -23.33 25.13 27.32
C HIS A 537 -23.49 24.30 28.61
N ASP A 538 -24.25 23.20 28.54
CA ASP A 538 -24.58 22.33 29.68
C ASP A 538 -23.42 21.43 30.11
N ARG A 539 -22.40 21.31 29.26
CA ARG A 539 -21.26 20.40 29.39
C ARG A 539 -19.99 21.05 28.85
N PRO A 540 -18.81 20.65 29.36
CA PRO A 540 -17.54 21.10 28.81
C PRO A 540 -17.36 20.67 27.36
N PHE A 541 -16.42 21.31 26.68
CA PHE A 541 -16.03 21.06 25.30
C PHE A 541 -17.12 21.38 24.27
N THR A 542 -18.00 22.32 24.61
CA THR A 542 -18.96 22.92 23.69
C THR A 542 -18.28 24.02 22.89
N VAL A 543 -18.49 24.02 21.57
CA VAL A 543 -17.91 24.97 20.60
C VAL A 543 -18.97 26.00 20.21
N SER A 544 -18.63 27.28 20.35
CA SER A 544 -19.57 28.38 20.15
C SER A 544 -18.89 29.60 19.52
N MET A 545 -19.65 30.41 18.79
CA MET A 545 -19.16 31.66 18.20
C MET A 545 -18.79 32.68 19.27
N ALA A 546 -17.70 33.41 19.05
CA ALA A 546 -17.36 34.60 19.84
C ALA A 546 -17.92 35.83 19.11
N ASN A 547 -18.80 36.56 19.78
CA ASN A 547 -19.46 37.76 19.26
C ASN A 547 -19.26 38.94 20.22
N ALA A 548 -19.42 40.17 19.73
CA ALA A 548 -19.30 41.41 20.49
C ALA A 548 -20.66 41.93 21.02
N GLY A 549 -21.71 41.14 20.84
CA GLY A 549 -23.11 41.49 21.08
C GLY A 549 -24.03 40.64 20.21
N GLU A 550 -25.34 40.81 20.37
CA GLU A 550 -26.34 40.07 19.57
C GLU A 550 -26.12 40.30 18.07
N ASN A 551 -26.12 39.21 17.29
CA ASN A 551 -26.00 39.20 15.82
C ASN A 551 -24.70 39.78 15.26
N THR A 552 -23.60 39.67 16.01
CA THR A 552 -22.27 40.16 15.61
C THR A 552 -21.27 39.01 15.36
N ASN A 553 -21.74 37.89 14.81
CA ASN A 553 -20.86 36.76 14.55
C ASN A 553 -19.92 37.06 13.37
N GLY A 554 -18.62 36.81 13.56
CA GLY A 554 -17.59 36.96 12.51
C GLY A 554 -16.92 35.63 12.20
N SER A 555 -15.61 35.53 12.43
CA SER A 555 -14.84 34.28 12.29
C SER A 555 -14.41 33.67 13.62
N GLN A 556 -14.45 34.44 14.71
CA GLN A 556 -13.95 33.99 16.01
C GLN A 556 -14.87 32.97 16.68
N PHE A 557 -14.27 32.01 17.38
CA PHE A 557 -15.00 30.99 18.15
C PHE A 557 -14.21 30.56 19.38
N PHE A 558 -14.91 29.95 20.34
CA PHE A 558 -14.30 29.41 21.55
C PHE A 558 -14.76 27.98 21.84
N ILE A 559 -13.96 27.27 22.64
CA ILE A 559 -14.26 25.95 23.17
C ILE A 559 -14.27 26.06 24.69
N THR A 560 -15.39 25.70 25.30
CA THR A 560 -15.54 25.69 26.77
C THR A 560 -14.79 24.52 27.40
N THR A 561 -14.30 24.70 28.64
CA THR A 561 -13.63 23.63 29.41
C THR A 561 -14.44 23.18 30.63
N VAL A 562 -15.49 23.92 30.96
CA VAL A 562 -16.49 23.64 32.00
C VAL A 562 -17.90 23.96 31.47
N PRO A 563 -18.98 23.51 32.13
CA PRO A 563 -20.33 23.99 31.84
C PRO A 563 -20.46 25.51 32.08
N CYS A 564 -21.02 26.23 31.10
CA CYS A 564 -21.12 27.70 31.10
C CYS A 564 -22.55 28.19 30.79
N PRO A 565 -23.58 27.83 31.58
CA PRO A 565 -24.98 28.13 31.25
C PRO A 565 -25.33 29.63 31.15
N TRP A 566 -24.48 30.52 31.67
CA TRP A 566 -24.67 31.98 31.55
C TRP A 566 -24.38 32.53 30.14
N LEU A 567 -23.82 31.69 29.26
CA LEU A 567 -23.60 31.95 27.83
C LEU A 567 -24.79 31.51 26.97
N ASP A 568 -25.71 30.71 27.53
CA ASP A 568 -26.89 30.23 26.81
C ASP A 568 -27.77 31.41 26.39
N GLY A 569 -28.22 31.39 25.14
CA GLY A 569 -29.03 32.46 24.56
C GLY A 569 -28.25 33.70 24.12
N LYS A 570 -26.92 33.72 24.29
CA LYS A 570 -26.05 34.85 23.89
C LYS A 570 -25.06 34.51 22.80
N HIS A 571 -24.63 33.25 22.73
CA HIS A 571 -23.65 32.78 21.76
C HIS A 571 -24.18 31.55 21.03
N THR A 572 -23.96 31.52 19.72
CA THR A 572 -24.40 30.43 18.85
C THR A 572 -23.54 29.18 19.05
N VAL A 573 -24.13 28.14 19.64
CA VAL A 573 -23.51 26.83 19.84
C VAL A 573 -23.62 26.02 18.54
N PHE A 574 -22.51 25.84 17.82
CA PHE A 574 -22.52 25.20 16.51
C PHE A 574 -21.74 23.87 16.46
N GLY A 575 -21.14 23.45 17.57
CA GLY A 575 -20.48 22.15 17.62
C GLY A 575 -20.07 21.68 19.00
N ARG A 576 -19.51 20.47 19.06
CA ARG A 576 -19.01 19.86 20.29
C ARG A 576 -17.82 18.96 20.01
N VAL A 577 -16.81 19.03 20.89
CA VAL A 577 -15.63 18.16 20.78
C VAL A 577 -16.03 16.71 21.05
N THR A 578 -15.55 15.79 20.22
CA THR A 578 -15.80 14.35 20.30
C THR A 578 -14.53 13.54 20.62
N LYS A 579 -13.36 14.05 20.24
CA LYS A 579 -12.02 13.52 20.60
C LYS A 579 -11.04 14.69 20.72
N GLY A 580 -9.95 14.51 21.48
CA GLY A 580 -8.95 15.57 21.73
C GLY A 580 -9.29 16.49 22.91
N MET A 581 -10.13 16.04 23.85
CA MET A 581 -10.44 16.79 25.08
C MET A 581 -9.20 17.03 25.94
N ASP A 582 -8.27 16.08 25.94
CA ASP A 582 -6.96 16.19 26.58
C ASP A 582 -6.10 17.30 25.96
N VAL A 583 -6.18 17.49 24.64
CA VAL A 583 -5.53 18.61 23.93
C VAL A 583 -6.15 19.94 24.34
N VAL A 584 -7.49 20.04 24.39
CA VAL A 584 -8.18 21.25 24.86
C VAL A 584 -7.77 21.61 26.28
N GLN A 585 -7.74 20.64 27.19
CA GLN A 585 -7.28 20.84 28.59
C GLN A 585 -5.79 21.19 28.67
N LYS A 586 -4.97 20.66 27.76
CA LYS A 586 -3.55 20.99 27.70
C LYS A 586 -3.32 22.44 27.28
N ILE A 587 -4.10 22.93 26.31
CA ILE A 587 -4.11 24.33 25.88
C ILE A 587 -4.57 25.23 27.05
N GLU A 588 -5.67 24.85 27.72
CA GLU A 588 -6.21 25.57 28.88
C GLU A 588 -5.19 25.75 30.01
N LYS A 589 -4.38 24.72 30.29
CA LYS A 589 -3.38 24.73 31.37
C LYS A 589 -2.09 25.47 31.02
N THR A 590 -2.00 26.09 29.85
CA THR A 590 -0.80 26.85 29.48
C THR A 590 -0.69 28.13 30.30
N PRO A 591 0.54 28.55 30.70
CA PRO A 591 0.73 29.81 31.38
C PRO A 591 0.31 30.99 30.51
N THR A 592 -0.50 31.90 31.05
CA THR A 592 -0.98 33.11 30.38
C THR A 592 -0.45 34.38 31.06
N ASN A 593 -0.49 35.50 30.33
CA ASN A 593 -0.21 36.83 30.87
C ASN A 593 -1.46 37.42 31.57
N HIS A 594 -1.37 38.69 31.99
CA HIS A 594 -2.50 39.39 32.63
C HIS A 594 -3.72 39.63 31.73
N GLU A 595 -3.60 39.43 30.42
CA GLU A 595 -4.67 39.58 29.42
C GLU A 595 -5.23 38.22 28.98
N ASP A 596 -4.97 37.16 29.75
CA ASP A 596 -5.34 35.78 29.43
C ASP A 596 -4.71 35.25 28.12
N ARG A 597 -3.66 35.88 27.60
CA ARG A 597 -2.94 35.43 26.40
C ARG A 597 -1.83 34.44 26.77
N PRO A 598 -1.73 33.27 26.11
CA PRO A 598 -0.64 32.31 26.34
C PRO A 598 0.75 32.94 26.19
N LEU A 599 1.68 32.62 27.09
CA LEU A 599 3.08 33.08 27.01
C LEU A 599 3.84 32.49 25.82
N SER A 600 3.38 31.35 25.31
CA SER A 600 3.88 30.71 24.11
C SER A 600 2.74 30.52 23.14
N ASP A 601 2.92 31.01 21.91
CA ASP A 601 1.86 30.97 20.91
C ASP A 601 1.41 29.53 20.60
N ILE A 602 0.12 29.30 20.75
CA ILE A 602 -0.56 28.08 20.33
C ILE A 602 -1.36 28.46 19.08
N ARG A 603 -1.22 27.69 18.01
CA ARG A 603 -1.81 28.03 16.71
C ARG A 603 -2.55 26.87 16.08
N ILE A 604 -3.54 27.21 15.28
CA ILE A 604 -4.19 26.29 14.35
C ILE A 604 -3.26 26.12 13.14
N MET A 605 -2.84 24.89 12.88
CA MET A 605 -2.04 24.53 11.71
C MET A 605 -2.92 24.41 10.46
N SER A 606 -4.05 23.72 10.62
CA SER A 606 -5.11 23.62 9.60
C SER A 606 -6.40 23.07 10.20
N ILE A 607 -7.53 23.32 9.54
CA ILE A 607 -8.80 22.67 9.88
C ILE A 607 -9.25 21.82 8.69
N LYS A 608 -9.51 20.54 8.94
CA LYS A 608 -10.04 19.60 7.96
C LYS A 608 -11.52 19.37 8.23
N VAL A 609 -12.38 19.66 7.26
CA VAL A 609 -13.84 19.45 7.35
C VAL A 609 -14.25 18.19 6.57
N GLN A 610 -15.30 17.51 7.03
CA GLN A 610 -15.95 16.39 6.33
C GLN A 610 -17.40 16.77 6.03
N LEU A 611 -17.78 16.75 4.74
CA LEU A 611 -19.12 17.02 4.23
C LEU A 611 -20.07 15.83 4.48
#